data_AF-A0AAW2S915-F1
#
_entry.id   AF-A0AAW2S915-F1
#
_cell.length_a   1.000
_cell.length_b   1.000
_cell.length_c   1.000
_cell.angle_alpha   90.00
_cell.angle_beta   90.00
_cell.angle_gamma   90.00
#
_symmetry.space_group_name_H-M   'P 1'
#
loop_
_entity.id
_entity.type
_entity.pdbx_description
1 polymer ?
#
loop_
_entity_poly.entity_id
_entity_poly.type
_entity_poly.pdbx_seq_one_letter_code
_entity_poly.pdbx_strand_id
1 'polypeptide(L)' 'MGSILGKRAVATVLVCLMFASTIQLSAGAVYKVGDSAGWTTIGNVDYNLWAATKTFQVNDIIDET' A
#
# COMPACT_ATOMS: atom_id res chain seq x y z
N MET A 1 -32.35 -30.49 15.18
CA MET A 1 -31.17 -29.92 15.88
C MET A 1 -30.00 -29.64 14.93
N GLY A 2 -29.56 -30.58 14.08
CA GLY A 2 -28.38 -30.41 13.21
C GLY A 2 -28.47 -29.32 12.11
N SER A 3 -29.66 -29.04 11.57
CA SER A 3 -29.86 -28.02 10.52
C SER A 3 -29.71 -26.57 11.02
N ILE A 4 -30.00 -26.32 12.30
CA ILE A 4 -29.88 -24.99 12.93
C ILE A 4 -28.41 -24.70 13.25
N LEU A 5 -27.67 -25.71 13.71
CA LEU A 5 -26.24 -25.58 13.99
C LEU A 5 -25.44 -25.29 12.71
N GLY A 6 -25.79 -25.95 11.59
CA GLY A 6 -25.18 -25.67 10.27
C GLY A 6 -25.44 -24.25 9.77
N LYS A 7 -26.67 -23.73 9.91
CA LYS A 7 -27.00 -22.33 9.54
C LYS A 7 -26.25 -21.30 10.37
N ARG A 8 -26.09 -21.56 11.68
CA ARG A 8 -25.32 -20.69 12.58
C ARG A 8 -23.82 -20.71 12.24
N ALA A 9 -23.27 -21.88 11.94
CA ALA A 9 -21.88 -22.01 11.49
C ALA A 9 -21.64 -21.25 10.18
N VAL A 10 -22.53 -21.40 9.20
CA VAL A 10 -22.46 -20.65 7.93
C VAL A 10 -22.57 -19.15 8.17
N ALA A 11 -23.51 -18.69 9.01
CA ALA A 11 -23.65 -17.28 9.36
C ALA A 11 -22.38 -16.72 10.03
N THR A 12 -21.78 -17.45 10.98
CA THR A 12 -20.54 -17.04 11.65
C THR A 12 -19.38 -16.93 10.66
N VAL A 13 -19.23 -17.89 9.75
CA VAL A 13 -18.18 -17.85 8.71
C VAL A 13 -18.36 -16.64 7.79
N LEU A 14 -19.58 -16.35 7.34
CA LEU A 14 -19.86 -15.18 6.51
C LEU A 14 -19.53 -13.87 7.23
N VAL A 15 -19.88 -13.76 8.51
CA VAL A 15 -19.53 -12.59 9.33
C VAL A 15 -18.01 -12.44 9.47
N CYS A 16 -17.27 -13.50 9.78
CA CYS A 16 -15.81 -13.46 9.87
C CYS A 16 -15.14 -13.03 8.56
N LEU A 17 -15.65 -13.49 7.40
CA LEU A 17 -15.14 -13.08 6.09
C LEU A 17 -15.40 -11.60 5.79
N MET A 18 -16.57 -11.08 6.17
CA MET A 18 -16.88 -9.65 6.07
C MET A 18 -15.91 -8.82 6.92
N PHE A 19 -15.62 -9.22 8.16
CA PHE A 19 -14.63 -8.51 9.00
C PHE A 19 -13.20 -8.61 8.46
N ALA A 20 -12.78 -9.77 7.95
CA ALA A 20 -11.46 -9.93 7.35
C ALA A 20 -11.27 -9.04 6.11
N SER A 21 -12.32 -8.83 5.31
CA SER A 21 -12.26 -7.93 4.14
C SER A 21 -12.12 -6.45 4.48
N THR A 22 -12.37 -6.04 5.73
CA THR A 22 -12.20 -4.64 6.18
C THR A 22 -10.81 -4.33 6.69
N ILE A 23 -9.92 -5.33 6.81
CA ILE A 23 -8.52 -5.10 7.17
C ILE A 23 -7.79 -4.56 5.95
N GLN A 24 -7.81 -3.24 5.79
CA GLN A 24 -7.08 -2.56 4.74
C GLN A 24 -5.62 -2.40 5.20
N LEU A 25 -4.70 -3.12 4.54
CA LEU A 25 -3.27 -2.93 4.76
C LEU A 25 -2.86 -1.58 4.16
N SER A 26 -2.54 -0.61 5.00
CA SER A 26 -1.95 0.66 4.56
C SER A 26 -0.47 0.43 4.24
N ALA A 27 -0.16 0.20 2.97
CA ALA A 27 1.22 0.21 2.47
C ALA A 27 1.52 1.57 1.84
N GLY A 28 2.63 2.20 2.25
CA GLY A 28 3.13 3.39 1.58
C GLY A 28 3.78 3.06 0.23
N ALA A 29 3.85 4.06 -0.65
CA ALA A 29 4.55 3.96 -1.91
C ALA A 29 6.07 4.01 -1.72
N VAL A 30 6.81 3.41 -2.66
CA VAL A 30 8.27 3.57 -2.75
C VAL A 30 8.58 4.46 -3.95
N TYR A 31 9.19 5.61 -3.68
CA TYR A 31 9.63 6.56 -4.71
C TYR A 31 11.13 6.43 -4.94
N LYS A 32 11.51 6.06 -6.17
CA LYS A 32 12.91 6.02 -6.58
C LYS A 32 13.41 7.43 -6.90
N VAL A 33 14.44 7.87 -6.19
CA VAL A 33 14.99 9.21 -6.37
C VAL A 33 15.51 9.38 -7.79
N GLY A 34 15.06 10.44 -8.48
CA GLY A 34 15.46 10.72 -9.87
C GLY A 34 14.86 9.76 -10.91
N ASP A 35 13.92 8.89 -10.54
CA ASP A 35 13.30 7.89 -11.41
C ASP A 35 14.36 7.06 -12.17
N SER A 36 14.47 7.18 -13.49
CA SER A 36 15.48 6.47 -14.29
C SER A 36 16.89 7.07 -14.20
N ALA A 37 17.00 8.33 -13.77
CA ALA A 37 18.29 9.00 -13.63
C ALA A 37 19.02 8.62 -12.32
N GLY A 38 18.28 8.14 -11.32
CA GLY A 38 18.83 7.75 -10.03
C GLY A 38 19.32 8.93 -9.17
N TRP A 39 20.03 8.60 -8.10
CA TRP A 39 20.69 9.57 -7.21
C TRP A 39 22.14 9.78 -7.63
N THR A 40 22.43 10.95 -8.21
CA THR A 40 23.73 11.23 -8.85
C THR A 40 24.01 12.73 -8.93
N THR A 41 25.30 13.07 -9.02
CA THR A 41 25.75 14.42 -9.36
C THR A 41 26.03 14.60 -10.86
N ILE A 42 25.86 13.54 -11.65
CA ILE A 42 26.13 13.52 -13.09
C ILE A 42 24.86 13.93 -13.85
N GLY A 43 25.01 14.70 -14.93
CA GLY A 43 23.92 14.90 -15.89
C GLY A 43 22.83 15.88 -15.45
N ASN A 44 23.10 16.72 -14.45
CA ASN A 44 22.23 17.84 -14.02
C ASN A 44 20.76 17.42 -13.80
N VAL A 45 20.53 16.35 -13.03
CA VAL A 45 19.19 15.93 -12.65
C VAL A 45 18.52 17.01 -11.80
N ASP A 46 17.33 17.44 -12.21
CA ASP A 46 16.55 18.41 -11.43
C ASP A 46 15.71 17.67 -10.38
N TYR A 47 16.29 17.52 -9.19
CA TYR A 47 15.61 16.86 -8.06
C TYR A 47 14.46 17.70 -7.47
N ASN A 48 14.46 19.03 -7.68
CA ASN A 48 13.34 19.87 -7.27
C ASN A 48 12.13 19.59 -8.17
N LEU A 49 12.37 19.50 -9.48
CA LEU A 49 11.33 19.11 -10.43
C LEU A 49 10.85 17.68 -10.17
N TRP A 50 11.75 16.72 -9.93
CA TRP A 50 11.37 15.36 -9.58
C TRP A 50 10.44 15.34 -8.36
N ALA A 51 10.82 16.00 -7.26
CA ALA A 51 10.01 16.06 -6.05
C ALA A 51 8.66 16.76 -6.27
N ALA A 52 8.63 17.84 -7.07
CA ALA A 52 7.41 18.58 -7.39
C ALA A 52 6.37 17.76 -8.18
N THR A 53 6.80 16.69 -8.86
CA THR A 53 5.89 15.78 -9.59
C THR A 53 5.27 14.69 -8.71
N LYS A 54 5.68 14.56 -7.44
CA LYS A 54 5.18 13.51 -6.54
C LYS A 54 4.26 14.09 -5.47
N THR A 55 3.46 13.22 -4.86
CA THR A 55 2.65 13.55 -3.68
C THR A 55 3.01 12.55 -2.60
N PHE A 56 3.78 13.00 -1.60
CA PHE A 56 4.21 12.15 -0.50
C PHE A 56 3.15 12.07 0.58
N GLN A 57 2.92 10.86 1.08
CA GLN A 57 2.02 10.53 2.17
C GLN A 57 2.81 9.92 3.33
N VAL A 58 2.20 9.91 4.52
CA VAL A 58 2.77 9.23 5.67
C VAL A 58 2.90 7.73 5.36
N ASN A 59 4.05 7.15 5.74
CA ASN A 59 4.50 5.78 5.46
C ASN A 59 5.07 5.52 4.07
N ASP A 60 5.15 6.53 3.18
CA ASP A 60 5.91 6.40 1.95
C ASP A 60 7.42 6.31 2.24
N ILE A 61 8.13 5.61 1.35
CA ILE A 61 9.57 5.44 1.38
C ILE A 61 10.17 6.17 0.19
N ILE A 62 11.25 6.91 0.44
CA ILE A 62 12.10 7.51 -0.59
C ILE A 62 13.40 6.71 -0.59
N ASP A 63 13.73 6.08 -1.71
CA ASP A 63 14.83 5.14 -1.81
C ASP A 63 15.64 5.33 -3.10
N GLU A 64 16.90 4.91 -3.09
CA GLU A 64 17.79 4.89 -4.25
C GLU A 64 17.85 3.51 -4.93
N THR A 65 17.46 2.44 -4.24
CA THR A 65 17.59 1.05 -4.72
C THR A 65 16.44 0.52 -5.59
#